data_AF-A0A0Q4LZ14-F1
#
_entry.id   AF-A0A0Q4LZ14-F1
#
_cell.length_a   1.000
_cell.length_b   1.000
_cell.length_c   1.000
_cell.angle_alpha   90.00
_cell.angle_beta   90.00
_cell.angle_gamma   90.00
#
_symmetry.space_group_name_H-M   'P 1'
#
loop_
_entity.id
_entity.type
_entity.pdbx_description
1 polymer ?
#
loop_
_entity_poly.entity_id
_entity_poly.type
_entity_poly.pdbx_seq_one_letter_code
_entity_poly.pdbx_strand_id
1 'polypeptide(L)'
;MVLQRDKPINIWGFASPDEKVEVAFAGQTKQAITDKNGNWSVLLSPLKTSAQPQKMTFLGTNKIELTNILVGEVWLCSGQSNMEYQMRKLAKIPKPKNEKLGFPSDEVEKANNQQIRIFLVNRKQLAKPDSVHKSWAVAEDSALRAFSAVGYFFAKEIQEKLGIPVGMISSAVSGSAIEPWISPEAFAQEAYFKNQKVGNDPGKFYTPMIEPLTKFKVRGFLWYQGETNCFLNETISYSYKLKTLVNLWRKAWGEQLPFYYVQIAPYDYSKQKSDKVVLTQDTEPNFWEAQQQILRLPNTGMIATSDLNDNGADLHPTYKWEVGRRLALLALGKTYNQKIDFSGPLYKTVAFKNNMAIMNFDYLKPIAGSTITGFTIAGSDGRFVVAKANIKEGKVIVSSKEIPNPKAVRYNWTENPSGNFYSNGLPALPFRTDNPLTSQFKAN
;
A
#
# COMPACT_ATOMS: atom_id res chain seq x y z
N MET A 1 -17.73 13.01 -7.41
CA MET A 1 -17.20 11.74 -6.85
C MET A 1 -16.91 10.75 -7.98
N VAL A 2 -16.26 9.60 -7.71
CA VAL A 2 -16.20 8.46 -8.64
C VAL A 2 -16.86 7.24 -7.99
N LEU A 3 -17.78 6.57 -8.70
CA LEU A 3 -18.32 5.27 -8.32
C LEU A 3 -17.53 4.14 -9.03
N GLN A 4 -17.37 3.01 -8.34
CA GLN A 4 -16.65 1.85 -8.86
C GLN A 4 -17.36 1.24 -10.08
N ARG A 5 -16.63 1.03 -11.18
CA ARG A 5 -17.09 0.28 -12.35
C ARG A 5 -17.08 -1.23 -12.11
N ASP A 6 -17.85 -1.95 -12.93
CA ASP A 6 -17.84 -3.43 -13.04
C ASP A 6 -18.19 -4.18 -11.73
N LYS A 7 -18.76 -3.49 -10.75
CA LYS A 7 -19.25 -4.09 -9.49
C LYS A 7 -20.66 -3.58 -9.18
N PRO A 8 -21.53 -4.39 -8.54
CA PRO A 8 -22.79 -3.91 -8.01
C PRO A 8 -22.54 -2.80 -6.98
N ILE A 9 -23.30 -1.70 -7.08
CA ILE A 9 -23.10 -0.50 -6.24
C ILE A 9 -24.24 -0.36 -5.27
N ASN A 10 -23.91 -0.41 -3.99
CA ASN A 10 -24.84 -0.11 -2.92
C ASN A 10 -25.05 1.40 -2.85
N ILE A 11 -26.31 1.82 -2.83
CA ILE A 11 -26.73 3.19 -2.57
C ILE A 11 -27.68 3.13 -1.37
N TRP A 12 -27.44 3.94 -0.35
CA TRP A 12 -28.15 3.86 0.92
C TRP A 12 -28.36 5.26 1.51
N GLY A 13 -29.30 5.35 2.46
CA GLY A 13 -29.58 6.59 3.15
C GLY A 13 -30.65 6.43 4.23
N PHE A 14 -31.21 7.57 4.63
CA PHE A 14 -32.29 7.67 5.59
C PHE A 14 -33.45 8.46 4.98
N ALA A 15 -34.69 8.12 5.32
CA ALA A 15 -35.91 8.87 5.03
C ALA A 15 -36.95 8.62 6.14
N SER A 16 -38.17 9.16 6.02
CA SER A 16 -39.23 8.84 6.99
C SER A 16 -39.54 7.34 6.98
N PRO A 17 -39.97 6.72 8.10
CA PRO A 17 -40.39 5.32 8.11
C PRO A 17 -41.50 5.02 7.09
N ASP A 18 -41.46 3.84 6.47
CA ASP A 18 -42.41 3.38 5.44
C ASP A 18 -42.48 4.25 4.16
N GLU A 19 -41.52 5.17 3.99
CA GLU A 19 -41.36 5.99 2.80
C GLU A 19 -40.80 5.18 1.63
N LYS A 20 -41.43 5.33 0.46
CA LYS A 20 -40.93 4.80 -0.79
C LYS A 20 -39.86 5.73 -1.36
N VAL A 21 -38.66 5.21 -1.57
CA VAL A 21 -37.52 5.93 -2.17
C VAL A 21 -37.19 5.29 -3.52
N GLU A 22 -37.18 6.09 -4.57
CA GLU A 22 -36.70 5.74 -5.90
C GLU A 22 -35.33 6.36 -6.16
N VAL A 23 -34.41 5.59 -6.73
CA VAL A 23 -33.07 6.01 -7.13
C VAL A 23 -32.91 5.80 -8.63
N ALA A 24 -32.59 6.87 -9.35
CA ALA A 24 -32.31 6.85 -10.78
C ALA A 24 -30.84 7.24 -11.05
N PHE A 25 -30.09 6.37 -11.72
CA PHE A 25 -28.69 6.62 -12.11
C PHE A 25 -28.25 5.74 -13.28
N ALA A 26 -27.50 6.32 -14.23
CA ALA A 26 -26.87 5.60 -15.35
C ALA A 26 -27.85 4.67 -16.12
N GLY A 27 -29.08 5.15 -16.37
CA GLY A 27 -30.13 4.39 -17.06
C GLY A 27 -30.82 3.31 -16.22
N GLN A 28 -30.49 3.19 -14.94
CA GLN A 28 -31.16 2.30 -14.00
C GLN A 28 -32.12 3.08 -13.10
N THR A 29 -33.27 2.47 -12.79
CA THR A 29 -34.20 2.92 -11.75
C THR A 29 -34.39 1.78 -10.76
N LYS A 30 -34.16 2.03 -9.47
CA LYS A 30 -34.36 1.08 -8.37
C LYS A 30 -35.23 1.73 -7.30
N GLN A 31 -35.98 0.93 -6.56
CA GLN A 31 -36.85 1.39 -5.49
C GLN A 31 -36.58 0.61 -4.20
N ALA A 32 -36.73 1.27 -3.07
CA ALA A 32 -36.75 0.67 -1.74
C ALA A 32 -37.87 1.32 -0.91
N ILE A 33 -38.28 0.63 0.16
CA ILE A 33 -39.12 1.20 1.21
C ILE A 33 -38.25 1.25 2.47
N THR A 34 -38.28 2.37 3.19
CA THR A 34 -37.54 2.51 4.44
C THR A 34 -38.04 1.54 5.50
N ASP A 35 -37.12 1.07 6.34
CA ASP A 35 -37.49 0.33 7.54
C ASP A 35 -38.08 1.26 8.63
N LYS A 36 -38.48 0.66 9.76
CA LYS A 36 -39.04 1.40 10.91
C LYS A 36 -38.09 2.43 11.53
N ASN A 37 -36.79 2.29 11.27
CA ASN A 37 -35.76 3.22 11.72
C ASN A 37 -35.42 4.26 10.64
N GLY A 38 -36.12 4.25 9.51
CA GLY A 38 -35.90 5.14 8.38
C GLY A 38 -34.76 4.74 7.44
N ASN A 39 -34.12 3.58 7.62
CA ASN A 39 -33.02 3.16 6.74
C ASN A 39 -33.54 2.60 5.43
N TRP A 40 -32.84 2.90 4.33
CA TRP A 40 -33.09 2.27 3.04
C TRP A 40 -31.78 1.98 2.30
N SER A 41 -31.83 1.00 1.40
CA SER A 41 -30.75 0.77 0.43
C SER A 41 -31.28 0.15 -0.85
N VAL A 42 -30.60 0.45 -1.96
CA VAL A 42 -30.80 -0.19 -3.26
C VAL A 42 -29.46 -0.65 -3.81
N LEU A 43 -29.49 -1.74 -4.59
CA LEU A 43 -28.33 -2.24 -5.30
C LEU A 43 -28.46 -1.92 -6.79
N LEU A 44 -27.60 -1.04 -7.30
CA LEU A 44 -27.44 -0.82 -8.73
C LEU A 44 -26.66 -1.98 -9.33
N SER A 45 -27.08 -2.45 -10.50
CA SER A 45 -26.32 -3.40 -11.31
C SER A 45 -24.96 -2.79 -11.71
N PRO A 46 -23.94 -3.61 -12.03
CA PRO A 46 -22.62 -3.13 -12.41
C PRO A 46 -22.65 -1.98 -13.41
N LEU A 47 -21.97 -0.89 -13.05
CA LEU A 47 -21.95 0.33 -13.84
C LEU A 47 -20.88 0.25 -14.92
N LYS A 48 -21.21 0.71 -16.13
CA LYS A 48 -20.24 0.95 -17.20
C LYS A 48 -19.43 2.21 -16.90
N THR A 49 -18.17 2.21 -17.31
CA THR A 49 -17.29 3.39 -17.18
C THR A 49 -17.92 4.62 -17.83
N SER A 50 -17.83 5.77 -17.17
CA SER A 50 -18.26 7.06 -17.71
C SER A 50 -17.31 8.16 -17.27
N ALA A 51 -16.57 8.70 -18.23
CA ALA A 51 -15.77 9.92 -18.09
C ALA A 51 -16.61 11.20 -18.10
N GLN A 52 -17.87 11.09 -18.51
CA GLN A 52 -18.82 12.20 -18.52
C GLN A 52 -19.52 12.30 -17.16
N PRO A 53 -19.58 13.51 -16.54
CA PRO A 53 -20.33 13.75 -15.32
C PRO A 53 -21.81 13.36 -15.46
N GLN A 54 -22.28 12.51 -14.55
CA GLN A 54 -23.67 12.07 -14.49
C GLN A 54 -24.37 12.61 -13.24
N LYS A 55 -25.71 12.60 -13.29
CA LYS A 55 -26.60 12.96 -12.20
C LYS A 55 -27.28 11.71 -11.64
N MET A 56 -27.29 11.58 -10.32
CA MET A 56 -28.09 10.61 -9.57
C MET A 56 -29.24 11.34 -8.89
N THR A 57 -30.46 10.85 -9.10
CA THR A 57 -31.67 11.45 -8.53
C THR A 57 -32.30 10.48 -7.54
N PHE A 58 -32.74 11.04 -6.41
CA PHE A 58 -33.49 10.35 -5.37
C PHE A 58 -34.87 10.99 -5.28
N LEU A 59 -35.93 10.20 -5.36
CA LEU A 59 -37.31 10.64 -5.27
C LEU A 59 -38.00 9.92 -4.11
N GLY A 60 -38.46 10.68 -3.14
CA GLY A 60 -39.38 10.25 -2.09
C GLY A 60 -40.45 11.31 -1.90
N THR A 61 -40.71 11.69 -0.66
CA THR A 61 -41.49 12.88 -0.29
C THR A 61 -40.83 14.18 -0.75
N ASN A 62 -39.51 14.17 -0.89
CA ASN A 62 -38.72 15.23 -1.50
C ASN A 62 -37.88 14.70 -2.67
N LYS A 63 -37.16 15.61 -3.34
CA LYS A 63 -36.23 15.29 -4.41
C LYS A 63 -34.82 15.73 -4.03
N ILE A 64 -33.86 14.80 -4.13
CA ILE A 64 -32.43 15.07 -3.96
C ILE A 64 -31.72 14.76 -5.28
N GLU A 65 -30.77 15.60 -5.65
CA GLU A 65 -29.92 15.37 -6.82
C GLU A 65 -28.45 15.48 -6.44
N LEU A 66 -27.68 14.43 -6.75
CA LEU A 66 -26.23 14.44 -6.70
C LEU A 66 -25.71 14.58 -8.13
N THR A 67 -24.89 15.61 -8.37
CA THR A 67 -24.28 15.90 -9.67
C THR A 67 -22.78 15.61 -9.65
N ASN A 68 -22.14 15.67 -10.82
CA ASN A 68 -20.69 15.46 -10.98
C ASN A 68 -20.21 14.09 -10.45
N ILE A 69 -20.93 13.04 -10.84
CA ILE A 69 -20.59 11.64 -10.57
C ILE A 69 -19.95 11.05 -11.82
N LEU A 70 -18.71 10.56 -11.68
CA LEU A 70 -18.05 9.74 -12.70
C LEU A 70 -18.15 8.26 -12.34
N VAL A 71 -17.93 7.38 -13.30
CA VAL A 71 -17.83 5.93 -13.06
C VAL A 71 -16.48 5.43 -13.56
N GLY A 72 -15.69 4.84 -12.67
CA GLY A 72 -14.32 4.42 -12.93
C GLY A 72 -13.74 3.58 -11.81
N GLU A 73 -12.44 3.70 -11.55
CA GLU A 73 -11.77 2.92 -10.51
C GLU A 73 -11.72 3.67 -9.20
N VAL A 74 -11.94 2.99 -8.07
CA VAL A 74 -11.87 3.60 -6.74
C VAL A 74 -10.86 2.85 -5.89
N TRP A 75 -9.88 3.55 -5.33
CA TRP A 75 -8.86 2.97 -4.45
C TRP A 75 -8.85 3.66 -3.09
N LEU A 76 -8.50 2.92 -2.05
CA LEU A 76 -8.32 3.44 -0.69
C LEU A 76 -6.86 3.32 -0.29
N CYS A 77 -6.22 4.45 0.06
CA CYS A 77 -4.91 4.45 0.68
C CYS A 77 -4.97 4.79 2.17
N SER A 78 -4.09 4.15 2.93
CA SER A 78 -4.04 4.28 4.38
C SER A 78 -2.65 4.01 4.94
N GLY A 79 -2.47 4.33 6.21
CA GLY A 79 -1.25 4.07 6.96
C GLY A 79 -0.89 5.25 7.85
N GLN A 80 0.38 5.63 7.87
CA GLN A 80 0.89 6.70 8.71
C GLN A 80 1.45 7.88 7.92
N SER A 81 2.41 8.61 8.50
CA SER A 81 2.95 9.88 8.00
C SER A 81 3.47 9.85 6.57
N ASN A 82 4.07 8.74 6.13
CA ASN A 82 4.54 8.60 4.76
C ASN A 82 3.39 8.43 3.74
N MET A 83 2.26 7.83 4.13
CA MET A 83 1.02 7.87 3.33
C MET A 83 0.31 9.22 3.43
N GLU A 84 0.26 9.82 4.62
CA GLU A 84 -0.37 11.14 4.86
C GLU A 84 0.42 12.30 4.22
N TYR A 85 1.64 12.05 3.74
CA TYR A 85 2.54 13.06 3.21
C TYR A 85 1.85 13.90 2.12
N GLN A 86 1.63 15.17 2.43
CA GLN A 86 0.74 16.03 1.65
C GLN A 86 1.43 16.59 0.41
N MET A 87 0.70 16.70 -0.71
CA MET A 87 1.21 17.25 -1.97
C MET A 87 1.85 18.64 -1.82
N ARG A 88 1.31 19.51 -0.96
CA ARG A 88 1.88 20.86 -0.71
C ARG A 88 3.34 20.85 -0.22
N LYS A 89 3.84 19.73 0.29
CA LYS A 89 5.23 19.60 0.73
C LYS A 89 6.21 19.44 -0.45
N LEU A 90 5.76 18.97 -1.61
CA LEU A 90 6.62 18.73 -2.78
C LEU A 90 7.30 20.01 -3.30
N ALA A 91 6.59 21.14 -3.27
CA ALA A 91 7.14 22.43 -3.68
C ALA A 91 8.20 22.98 -2.71
N LYS A 92 8.38 22.36 -1.53
CA LYS A 92 9.23 22.86 -0.44
C LYS A 92 10.42 21.94 -0.13
N ILE A 93 10.56 20.83 -0.84
CA ILE A 93 11.66 19.89 -0.63
C ILE A 93 12.84 20.22 -1.55
N PRO A 94 14.08 19.94 -1.13
CA PRO A 94 15.24 20.03 -2.00
C PRO A 94 15.08 19.13 -3.23
N LYS A 95 15.72 19.51 -4.34
CA LYS A 95 15.79 18.66 -5.53
C LYS A 95 16.42 17.31 -5.14
N PRO A 96 15.73 16.19 -5.39
CA PRO A 96 16.24 14.86 -5.06
C PRO A 96 17.51 14.52 -5.85
N LYS A 97 18.39 13.71 -5.26
CA LYS A 97 19.68 13.34 -5.87
C LYS A 97 19.55 12.38 -7.05
N ASN A 98 18.52 11.52 -7.05
CA ASN A 98 18.30 10.55 -8.12
C ASN A 98 17.53 11.20 -9.29
N GLU A 99 18.27 11.90 -10.15
CA GLU A 99 17.68 12.63 -11.28
C GLU A 99 16.95 11.73 -12.29
N LYS A 100 17.28 10.42 -12.34
CA LYS A 100 16.64 9.45 -13.26
C LYS A 100 15.16 9.22 -12.95
N LEU A 101 14.73 9.51 -11.71
CA LEU A 101 13.33 9.34 -11.28
C LEU A 101 12.48 10.60 -11.54
N GLY A 102 13.07 11.66 -12.09
CA GLY A 102 12.42 12.94 -12.26
C GLY A 102 12.08 13.63 -10.93
N PHE A 103 11.54 14.85 -11.01
CA PHE A 103 11.08 15.59 -9.85
C PHE A 103 9.88 16.48 -10.22
N PRO A 104 8.64 16.09 -9.90
CA PRO A 104 7.44 16.84 -10.24
C PRO A 104 7.15 17.92 -9.20
N SER A 105 8.06 18.89 -9.04
CA SER A 105 7.98 19.92 -8.00
C SER A 105 6.79 20.88 -8.14
N ASP A 106 6.35 21.08 -9.38
CA ASP A 106 5.27 22.00 -9.78
C ASP A 106 3.93 21.30 -10.04
N GLU A 107 3.82 20.00 -9.71
CA GLU A 107 2.62 19.20 -9.95
C GLU A 107 1.38 19.82 -9.27
N VAL A 108 1.56 20.40 -8.09
CA VAL A 108 0.48 21.07 -7.35
C VAL A 108 -0.11 22.25 -8.12
N GLU A 109 0.70 22.98 -8.88
CA GLU A 109 0.23 24.09 -9.71
C GLU A 109 -0.30 23.62 -11.07
N LYS A 110 0.27 22.55 -11.62
CA LYS A 110 -0.04 22.07 -12.99
C LYS A 110 -1.20 21.08 -13.07
N ALA A 111 -1.55 20.43 -11.97
CA ALA A 111 -2.62 19.43 -11.95
C ALA A 111 -3.97 20.03 -12.37
N ASN A 112 -4.48 19.60 -13.53
CA ASN A 112 -5.78 20.00 -14.06
C ASN A 112 -6.54 18.78 -14.63
N ASN A 113 -6.42 17.63 -13.97
CA ASN A 113 -7.02 16.40 -14.44
C ASN A 113 -8.44 16.22 -13.87
N GLN A 114 -9.43 16.65 -14.66
CA GLN A 114 -10.85 16.53 -14.33
C GLN A 114 -11.37 15.08 -14.30
N GLN A 115 -10.54 14.06 -14.51
CA GLN A 115 -10.90 12.64 -14.39
C GLN A 115 -10.43 12.02 -13.06
N ILE A 116 -9.69 12.77 -12.23
CA ILE A 116 -9.28 12.32 -10.90
C ILE A 116 -10.15 13.02 -9.85
N ARG A 117 -10.73 12.23 -8.93
CA ARG A 117 -11.42 12.74 -7.74
C ARG A 117 -10.74 12.21 -6.49
N ILE A 118 -10.65 13.04 -5.48
CA ILE A 118 -10.00 12.71 -4.21
C ILE A 118 -11.00 12.85 -3.07
N PHE A 119 -10.86 11.97 -2.08
CA PHE A 119 -11.61 11.98 -0.83
C PHE A 119 -10.64 11.92 0.33
N LEU A 120 -10.50 13.02 1.07
CA LEU A 120 -9.71 13.03 2.29
C LEU A 120 -10.61 12.69 3.48
N VAL A 121 -10.32 11.60 4.18
CA VAL A 121 -11.08 11.20 5.37
C VAL A 121 -10.84 12.20 6.50
N ASN A 122 -11.93 12.76 7.01
CA ASN A 122 -11.92 13.53 8.25
C ASN A 122 -12.42 12.65 9.40
N ARG A 123 -11.53 12.31 10.34
CA ARG A 123 -11.83 11.41 11.46
C ARG A 123 -13.04 11.85 12.30
N LYS A 124 -13.25 13.15 12.50
CA LYS A 124 -14.36 13.66 13.32
C LYS A 124 -15.69 13.55 12.59
N GLN A 125 -15.68 13.75 11.28
CA GLN A 125 -16.90 13.79 10.47
C GLN A 125 -17.32 12.39 10.00
N LEU A 126 -16.37 11.55 9.57
CA LEU A 126 -16.69 10.24 9.00
C LEU A 126 -17.16 9.21 10.03
N ALA A 127 -16.86 9.42 11.33
CA ALA A 127 -17.38 8.57 12.40
C ALA A 127 -18.91 8.61 12.53
N LYS A 128 -19.54 9.70 12.06
CA LYS A 128 -20.99 9.90 12.03
C LYS A 128 -21.33 10.65 10.73
N PRO A 129 -21.23 9.98 9.57
CA PRO A 129 -21.43 10.65 8.29
C PRO A 129 -22.89 11.13 8.20
N ASP A 130 -23.08 12.42 7.93
CA ASP A 130 -24.38 12.99 7.64
C ASP A 130 -24.59 13.12 6.12
N SER A 131 -25.82 13.47 5.72
CA SER A 131 -26.19 13.64 4.31
C SER A 131 -25.55 14.86 3.65
N VAL A 132 -24.87 15.73 4.40
CA VAL A 132 -24.21 16.95 3.90
C VAL A 132 -22.68 16.82 3.87
N HIS A 133 -22.15 15.62 4.12
CA HIS A 133 -20.72 15.37 4.15
C HIS A 133 -20.08 15.60 2.77
N LYS A 134 -19.33 16.70 2.64
CA LYS A 134 -18.62 17.10 1.41
C LYS A 134 -17.14 16.75 1.50
N SER A 135 -16.79 15.53 1.08
CA SER A 135 -15.38 15.09 1.07
C SER A 135 -14.81 14.74 -0.29
N TRP A 136 -15.65 14.55 -1.33
CA TRP A 136 -15.16 14.38 -2.69
C TRP A 136 -14.86 15.72 -3.35
N ALA A 137 -13.66 15.85 -3.91
CA ALA A 137 -13.24 17.00 -4.72
C ALA A 137 -12.57 16.56 -6.02
N VAL A 138 -12.48 17.47 -6.99
CA VAL A 138 -11.51 17.34 -8.09
C VAL A 138 -10.10 17.40 -7.50
N ALA A 139 -9.16 16.66 -8.08
CA ALA A 139 -7.77 16.65 -7.63
C ALA A 139 -7.00 17.90 -8.11
N GLU A 140 -7.42 19.07 -7.63
CA GLU A 140 -6.84 20.38 -7.93
C GLU A 140 -6.83 21.29 -6.69
N ASP A 141 -6.18 22.44 -6.80
CA ASP A 141 -6.19 23.53 -5.82
C ASP A 141 -5.93 23.11 -4.36
N SER A 142 -6.73 23.64 -3.42
CA SER A 142 -6.60 23.42 -1.98
C SER A 142 -6.86 21.97 -1.58
N ALA A 143 -7.75 21.28 -2.32
CA ALA A 143 -8.05 19.88 -2.09
C ALA A 143 -6.82 19.01 -2.39
N LEU A 144 -6.17 19.21 -3.55
CA LEU A 144 -4.95 18.50 -3.91
C LEU A 144 -3.81 18.82 -2.93
N ARG A 145 -3.61 20.10 -2.59
CA ARG A 145 -2.56 20.55 -1.65
C ARG A 145 -2.59 19.80 -0.31
N ALA A 146 -3.78 19.46 0.18
CA ALA A 146 -3.98 18.75 1.45
C ALA A 146 -3.94 17.22 1.33
N PHE A 147 -3.98 16.67 0.11
CA PHE A 147 -4.12 15.24 -0.14
C PHE A 147 -2.79 14.48 -0.12
N SER A 148 -2.88 13.16 0.08
CA SER A 148 -1.74 12.22 0.02
C SER A 148 -1.02 12.31 -1.33
N ALA A 149 0.27 12.60 -1.32
CA ALA A 149 1.10 12.61 -2.51
C ALA A 149 1.20 11.21 -3.13
N VAL A 150 1.41 10.17 -2.30
CA VAL A 150 1.45 8.77 -2.77
C VAL A 150 0.13 8.40 -3.44
N GLY A 151 -1.00 8.68 -2.78
CA GLY A 151 -2.33 8.39 -3.33
C GLY A 151 -2.62 9.15 -4.62
N TYR A 152 -2.22 10.43 -4.70
CA TYR A 152 -2.39 11.23 -5.91
C TYR A 152 -1.58 10.68 -7.09
N PHE A 153 -0.28 10.44 -6.92
CA PHE A 153 0.55 9.95 -8.02
C PHE A 153 0.19 8.52 -8.44
N PHE A 154 -0.29 7.69 -7.51
CA PHE A 154 -0.94 6.42 -7.87
C PHE A 154 -2.14 6.66 -8.79
N ALA A 155 -3.07 7.54 -8.39
CA ALA A 155 -4.27 7.80 -9.16
C ALA A 155 -3.97 8.40 -10.53
N LYS A 156 -2.97 9.29 -10.61
CA LYS A 156 -2.46 9.88 -11.86
C LYS A 156 -1.95 8.81 -12.82
N GLU A 157 -1.04 7.95 -12.37
CA GLU A 157 -0.48 6.87 -13.22
C GLU A 157 -1.58 5.89 -13.68
N ILE A 158 -2.50 5.50 -12.79
CA ILE A 158 -3.64 4.65 -13.18
C ILE A 158 -4.53 5.33 -14.21
N GLN A 159 -4.87 6.61 -14.01
CA GLN A 159 -5.73 7.36 -14.93
C GLN A 159 -5.06 7.51 -16.30
N GLU A 160 -3.77 7.82 -16.35
CA GLU A 160 -3.00 7.97 -17.59
C GLU A 160 -2.89 6.65 -18.36
N LYS A 161 -2.68 5.53 -17.66
CA LYS A 161 -2.49 4.21 -18.30
C LYS A 161 -3.79 3.51 -18.69
N LEU A 162 -4.89 3.78 -17.99
CA LEU A 162 -6.18 3.15 -18.28
C LEU A 162 -7.14 4.06 -19.07
N GLY A 163 -6.94 5.37 -19.05
CA GLY A 163 -7.83 6.34 -19.72
C GLY A 163 -9.22 6.42 -19.11
N ILE A 164 -9.40 6.06 -17.84
CA ILE A 164 -10.69 6.02 -17.15
C ILE A 164 -10.66 6.86 -15.86
N PRO A 165 -11.81 7.36 -15.35
CA PRO A 165 -11.85 8.09 -14.10
C PRO A 165 -11.24 7.31 -12.93
N VAL A 166 -10.59 8.03 -12.02
CA VAL A 166 -10.04 7.44 -10.79
C VAL A 166 -10.49 8.23 -9.57
N GLY A 167 -11.11 7.54 -8.62
CA GLY A 167 -11.40 8.01 -7.27
C GLY A 167 -10.33 7.53 -6.30
N MET A 168 -9.71 8.44 -5.55
CA MET A 168 -8.72 8.10 -4.53
C MET A 168 -9.19 8.53 -3.15
N ILE A 169 -9.36 7.58 -2.23
CA ILE A 169 -9.72 7.83 -0.85
C ILE A 169 -8.44 7.76 0.00
N SER A 170 -8.18 8.76 0.83
CA SER A 170 -7.02 8.79 1.75
C SER A 170 -7.47 8.80 3.20
N SER A 171 -7.04 7.80 3.96
CA SER A 171 -7.33 7.62 5.40
C SER A 171 -6.03 7.26 6.13
N ALA A 172 -5.25 8.24 6.56
CA ALA A 172 -3.95 8.00 7.19
C ALA A 172 -3.77 8.86 8.45
N VAL A 173 -2.97 8.38 9.40
CA VAL A 173 -2.69 9.07 10.67
C VAL A 173 -1.21 8.98 11.00
N SER A 174 -0.51 10.11 10.96
CA SER A 174 0.89 10.24 11.37
C SER A 174 1.18 9.65 12.76
N GLY A 175 2.30 8.93 12.87
CA GLY A 175 2.75 8.29 14.12
C GLY A 175 1.97 7.05 14.52
N SER A 176 0.92 6.66 13.79
CA SER A 176 0.14 5.46 14.14
C SER A 176 0.95 4.16 14.00
N ALA A 177 0.88 3.31 15.02
CA ALA A 177 1.17 1.90 14.88
C ALA A 177 0.04 1.20 14.09
N ILE A 178 0.20 -0.08 13.74
CA ILE A 178 -0.79 -0.83 12.96
C ILE A 178 -2.04 -1.21 13.78
N GLU A 179 -1.93 -1.38 15.09
CA GLU A 179 -2.98 -1.90 15.96
C GLU A 179 -4.26 -1.06 15.98
N PRO A 180 -4.21 0.29 16.06
CA PRO A 180 -5.39 1.14 15.90
C PRO A 180 -6.24 0.90 14.64
N TRP A 181 -5.64 0.32 13.59
CA TRP A 181 -6.29 0.05 12.29
C TRP A 181 -6.92 -1.35 12.21
N ILE A 182 -6.85 -2.11 13.30
CA ILE A 182 -7.37 -3.47 13.43
C ILE A 182 -8.34 -3.52 14.59
N SER A 183 -9.54 -4.07 14.40
CA SER A 183 -10.52 -4.17 15.48
C SER A 183 -10.07 -5.18 16.56
N PRO A 184 -10.49 -5.00 17.83
CA PRO A 184 -10.22 -5.98 18.89
C PRO A 184 -10.67 -7.40 18.53
N GLU A 185 -11.80 -7.54 17.85
CA GLU A 185 -12.38 -8.82 17.44
C GLU A 185 -11.51 -9.54 16.39
N ALA A 186 -10.90 -8.78 15.48
CA ALA A 186 -9.99 -9.33 14.48
C ALA A 186 -8.72 -9.88 15.13
N PHE A 187 -8.19 -9.19 16.15
CA PHE A 187 -7.09 -9.72 16.95
C PHE A 187 -7.47 -11.00 17.69
N ALA A 188 -8.65 -11.04 18.31
CA ALA A 188 -9.13 -12.23 19.03
C ALA A 188 -9.34 -13.45 18.11
N GLN A 189 -9.58 -13.23 16.81
CA GLN A 189 -9.74 -14.29 15.80
C GLN A 189 -8.39 -14.81 15.24
N GLU A 190 -7.31 -14.04 15.34
CA GLU A 190 -5.99 -14.48 14.89
C GLU A 190 -5.30 -15.31 15.98
N ALA A 191 -5.05 -16.59 15.68
CA ALA A 191 -4.54 -17.57 16.62
C ALA A 191 -3.23 -17.14 17.30
N TYR A 192 -2.37 -16.40 16.59
CA TYR A 192 -1.14 -15.86 17.15
C TYR A 192 -1.39 -14.96 18.37
N PHE A 193 -2.47 -14.18 18.41
CA PHE A 193 -2.76 -13.20 19.46
C PHE A 193 -3.71 -13.71 20.57
N LYS A 194 -4.31 -14.90 20.44
CA LYS A 194 -5.35 -15.41 21.36
C LYS A 194 -4.96 -15.37 22.84
N ASN A 195 -3.68 -15.58 23.15
CA ASN A 195 -3.15 -15.60 24.52
C ASN A 195 -2.19 -14.44 24.80
N GLN A 196 -2.24 -13.37 24.00
CA GLN A 196 -1.35 -12.22 24.13
C GLN A 196 -2.17 -10.94 24.32
N LYS A 197 -1.71 -10.06 25.21
CA LYS A 197 -2.29 -8.72 25.31
C LYS A 197 -1.83 -7.89 24.12
N VAL A 198 -2.78 -7.37 23.34
CA VAL A 198 -2.49 -6.42 22.26
C VAL A 198 -2.62 -5.00 22.79
N GLY A 199 -1.53 -4.23 22.74
CA GLY A 199 -1.47 -2.82 23.14
C GLY A 199 -1.86 -1.86 22.01
N ASN A 200 -1.54 -0.58 22.18
CA ASN A 200 -1.69 0.47 21.16
C ASN A 200 -3.15 0.70 20.68
N ASP A 201 -4.13 0.59 21.57
CA ASP A 201 -5.54 0.94 21.33
C ASP A 201 -6.17 0.33 20.04
N PRO A 202 -6.35 -1.01 19.94
CA PRO A 202 -7.01 -1.62 18.80
C PRO A 202 -8.37 -0.98 18.46
N GLY A 203 -8.64 -0.79 17.17
CA GLY A 203 -9.89 -0.21 16.65
C GLY A 203 -9.96 1.33 16.64
N LYS A 204 -9.05 2.03 17.31
CA LYS A 204 -9.07 3.49 17.50
C LYS A 204 -9.16 4.32 16.20
N PHE A 205 -8.62 3.82 15.10
CA PHE A 205 -8.73 4.42 13.77
C PHE A 205 -9.60 3.61 12.82
N TYR A 206 -9.65 2.27 12.96
CA TYR A 206 -10.52 1.43 12.14
C TYR A 206 -11.99 1.86 12.20
N THR A 207 -12.57 1.92 13.40
CA THR A 207 -14.00 2.23 13.59
C THR A 207 -14.41 3.61 13.07
N PRO A 208 -13.69 4.71 13.38
CA PRO A 208 -14.11 6.03 12.90
C PRO A 208 -13.65 6.37 11.47
N MET A 209 -12.69 5.64 10.87
CA MET A 209 -12.03 6.08 9.62
C MET A 209 -12.05 5.06 8.49
N ILE A 210 -12.28 3.77 8.76
CA ILE A 210 -12.25 2.70 7.75
C ILE A 210 -13.60 2.00 7.66
N GLU A 211 -14.16 1.57 8.79
CA GLU A 211 -15.45 0.89 8.85
C GLU A 211 -16.59 1.65 8.14
N PRO A 212 -16.72 2.99 8.24
CA PRO A 212 -17.78 3.72 7.54
C PRO A 212 -17.63 3.68 6.01
N LEU A 213 -16.42 3.43 5.49
CA LEU A 213 -16.13 3.34 4.06
C LEU A 213 -16.54 1.99 3.45
N THR A 214 -16.79 0.97 4.25
CA THR A 214 -17.06 -0.42 3.81
C THR A 214 -18.29 -0.53 2.89
N LYS A 215 -19.24 0.39 3.02
CA LYS A 215 -20.43 0.49 2.17
C LYS A 215 -20.10 1.04 0.77
N PHE A 216 -18.98 1.73 0.61
CA PHE A 216 -18.52 2.28 -0.67
C PHE A 216 -17.59 1.27 -1.37
N LYS A 217 -17.94 0.89 -2.60
CA LYS A 217 -17.17 -0.11 -3.35
C LYS A 217 -15.83 0.46 -3.81
N VAL A 218 -14.78 -0.35 -3.65
CA VAL A 218 -13.41 -0.05 -4.08
C VAL A 218 -12.84 -1.23 -4.88
N ARG A 219 -11.81 -0.95 -5.66
CA ARG A 219 -11.02 -1.93 -6.41
C ARG A 219 -9.98 -2.60 -5.54
N GLY A 220 -9.34 -1.87 -4.62
CA GLY A 220 -8.30 -2.39 -3.74
C GLY A 220 -7.75 -1.35 -2.78
N PHE A 221 -6.72 -1.78 -2.03
CA PHE A 221 -6.13 -1.01 -0.93
C PHE A 221 -4.64 -0.75 -1.16
N LEU A 222 -4.19 0.45 -0.74
CA LEU A 222 -2.79 0.83 -0.65
C LEU A 222 -2.42 1.09 0.81
N TRP A 223 -1.33 0.50 1.29
CA TRP A 223 -0.90 0.60 2.68
C TRP A 223 0.56 1.02 2.82
N TYR A 224 0.82 2.14 3.51
CA TYR A 224 2.18 2.57 3.83
C TYR A 224 2.28 2.94 5.31
N GLN A 225 2.72 1.95 6.07
CA GLN A 225 2.91 2.03 7.51
C GLN A 225 3.91 0.98 7.95
N GLY A 226 4.57 1.25 9.06
CA GLY A 226 5.39 0.27 9.77
C GLY A 226 6.45 0.93 10.62
N GLU A 227 6.78 2.19 10.37
CA GLU A 227 7.90 2.87 11.01
C GLU A 227 7.73 2.91 12.54
N THR A 228 6.51 3.16 13.04
CA THR A 228 6.23 3.10 14.49
C THR A 228 6.46 1.69 15.04
N ASN A 229 6.05 0.63 14.33
CA ASN A 229 6.25 -0.75 14.77
C ASN A 229 7.73 -1.19 14.65
N CYS A 230 8.48 -0.62 13.71
CA CYS A 230 9.94 -0.81 13.60
C CYS A 230 10.67 -0.20 14.80
N PHE A 231 10.26 0.99 15.26
CA PHE A 231 10.75 1.57 16.53
C PHE A 231 10.42 0.72 17.77
N LEU A 232 9.39 -0.13 17.69
CA LEU A 232 9.05 -1.11 18.73
C LEU A 232 9.80 -2.44 18.58
N ASN A 233 10.75 -2.52 17.63
CA ASN A 233 11.55 -3.71 17.31
C ASN A 233 10.69 -4.96 17.02
N GLU A 234 9.54 -4.75 16.38
CA GLU A 234 8.64 -5.84 16.02
C GLU A 234 9.15 -6.62 14.81
N THR A 235 8.97 -7.93 14.83
CA THR A 235 9.33 -8.83 13.71
C THR A 235 8.13 -9.70 13.35
N ILE A 236 8.10 -10.95 13.78
CA ILE A 236 7.02 -11.90 13.49
C ILE A 236 5.64 -11.39 13.93
N SER A 237 5.57 -10.66 15.05
CA SER A 237 4.34 -10.04 15.53
C SER A 237 3.76 -9.04 14.52
N TYR A 238 4.61 -8.28 13.81
CA TYR A 238 4.16 -7.37 12.77
C TYR A 238 3.59 -8.12 11.57
N SER A 239 4.21 -9.24 11.15
CA SER A 239 3.66 -10.10 10.09
C SER A 239 2.25 -10.58 10.44
N TYR A 240 2.00 -11.03 11.67
CA TYR A 240 0.65 -11.42 12.08
C TYR A 240 -0.31 -10.22 12.17
N LYS A 241 0.14 -9.05 12.64
CA LYS A 241 -0.70 -7.83 12.63
C LYS A 241 -1.11 -7.44 11.21
N LEU A 242 -0.17 -7.41 10.26
CA LEU A 242 -0.47 -7.05 8.89
C LEU A 242 -1.37 -8.10 8.19
N LYS A 243 -1.19 -9.40 8.49
CA LYS A 243 -2.14 -10.45 8.07
C LYS A 243 -3.55 -10.17 8.60
N THR A 244 -3.69 -9.87 9.90
CA THR A 244 -4.97 -9.56 10.52
C THR A 244 -5.63 -8.34 9.89
N LEU A 245 -4.86 -7.29 9.60
CA LEU A 245 -5.37 -6.09 8.91
C LEU A 245 -5.90 -6.41 7.52
N VAL A 246 -5.11 -7.11 6.70
CA VAL A 246 -5.50 -7.51 5.34
C VAL A 246 -6.80 -8.32 5.37
N ASN A 247 -6.88 -9.30 6.27
CA ASN A 247 -8.06 -10.16 6.39
C ASN A 247 -9.28 -9.41 6.91
N LEU A 248 -9.12 -8.54 7.90
CA LEU A 248 -10.19 -7.68 8.43
C LEU A 248 -10.80 -6.84 7.30
N TRP A 249 -9.97 -6.17 6.51
CA TRP A 249 -10.45 -5.25 5.48
C TRP A 249 -11.11 -6.00 4.32
N ARG A 250 -10.55 -7.13 3.89
CA ARG A 250 -11.20 -8.01 2.90
C ARG A 250 -12.55 -8.54 3.38
N LYS A 251 -12.62 -8.95 4.65
CA LYS A 251 -13.87 -9.39 5.28
C LYS A 251 -14.89 -8.26 5.33
N ALA A 252 -14.47 -7.05 5.71
CA ALA A 252 -15.36 -5.89 5.80
C ALA A 252 -15.94 -5.46 4.44
N TRP A 253 -15.19 -5.61 3.35
CA TRP A 253 -15.69 -5.39 1.98
C TRP A 253 -16.38 -6.61 1.35
N GLY A 254 -16.29 -7.78 1.98
CA GLY A 254 -16.86 -9.04 1.49
C GLY A 254 -16.17 -9.62 0.24
N GLU A 255 -14.93 -9.21 -0.06
CA GLU A 255 -14.24 -9.53 -1.31
C GLU A 255 -12.72 -9.74 -1.07
N GLN A 256 -12.09 -10.65 -1.81
CA GLN A 256 -10.63 -10.87 -1.80
C GLN A 256 -9.89 -9.78 -2.61
N LEU A 257 -10.04 -8.54 -2.17
CA LEU A 257 -9.51 -7.36 -2.86
C LEU A 257 -7.96 -7.33 -2.86
N PRO A 258 -7.35 -6.80 -3.94
CA PRO A 258 -5.94 -6.44 -3.99
C PRO A 258 -5.51 -5.60 -2.78
N PHE A 259 -4.38 -5.98 -2.18
CA PHE A 259 -3.79 -5.27 -1.06
C PHE A 259 -2.31 -5.01 -1.35
N TYR A 260 -1.99 -3.79 -1.77
CA TYR A 260 -0.63 -3.39 -2.11
C TYR A 260 -0.04 -2.51 -1.03
N TYR A 261 1.21 -2.75 -0.69
CA TYR A 261 1.85 -2.07 0.43
C TYR A 261 3.30 -1.68 0.14
N VAL A 262 3.83 -0.83 1.00
CA VAL A 262 5.13 -0.20 0.80
C VAL A 262 6.11 -0.72 1.84
N GLN A 263 7.26 -1.20 1.39
CA GLN A 263 8.40 -1.43 2.27
C GLN A 263 8.75 -0.11 2.98
N ILE A 264 8.86 -0.10 4.31
CA ILE A 264 9.24 1.15 5.01
C ILE A 264 10.57 1.68 4.47
N ALA A 265 10.71 3.00 4.40
CA ALA A 265 11.88 3.57 3.77
C ALA A 265 13.12 3.45 4.65
N PRO A 266 14.32 3.25 4.06
CA PRO A 266 15.59 3.19 4.79
C PRO A 266 15.76 4.33 5.78
N TYR A 267 16.10 4.00 7.02
CA TYR A 267 16.33 4.97 8.08
C TYR A 267 17.31 4.44 9.14
N ASP A 268 18.13 5.34 9.69
CA ASP A 268 19.12 5.05 10.72
C ASP A 268 18.46 4.75 12.10
N TYR A 269 17.66 3.68 12.20
CA TYR A 269 16.97 3.26 13.43
C TYR A 269 17.96 3.01 14.58
N SER A 270 19.08 2.34 14.29
CA SER A 270 20.15 2.03 15.25
C SER A 270 20.82 3.27 15.86
N LYS A 271 20.72 4.43 15.20
CA LYS A 271 21.27 5.70 15.70
C LYS A 271 20.26 6.52 16.50
N GLN A 272 19.00 6.10 16.56
CA GLN A 272 17.99 6.81 17.34
C GLN A 272 18.10 6.49 18.82
N LYS A 273 17.94 7.53 19.65
CA LYS A 273 17.90 7.37 21.10
C LYS A 273 16.55 6.78 21.51
N SER A 274 16.58 5.65 22.21
CA SER A 274 15.41 5.01 22.79
C SER A 274 15.80 4.38 24.12
N ASP A 275 15.16 4.84 25.21
CA ASP A 275 15.45 4.35 26.56
C ASP A 275 14.75 3.01 26.86
N LYS A 276 13.84 2.56 25.99
CA LYS A 276 12.95 1.40 26.24
C LYS A 276 13.19 0.22 25.31
N VAL A 277 13.70 0.47 24.11
CA VAL A 277 13.88 -0.54 23.07
C VAL A 277 15.24 -0.34 22.43
N VAL A 278 16.10 -1.36 22.52
CA VAL A 278 17.41 -1.36 21.86
C VAL A 278 17.20 -1.68 20.38
N LEU A 279 17.60 -0.73 19.53
CA LEU A 279 17.59 -0.89 18.08
C LEU A 279 19.02 -1.12 17.58
N THR A 280 19.15 -1.97 16.58
CA THR A 280 20.45 -2.37 16.00
C THR A 280 20.39 -2.19 14.49
N GLN A 281 21.52 -2.28 13.80
CA GLN A 281 21.57 -2.19 12.34
C GLN A 281 20.76 -3.30 11.63
N ASP A 282 20.41 -4.37 12.35
CA ASP A 282 19.56 -5.44 11.85
C ASP A 282 18.05 -5.17 12.11
N THR A 283 17.68 -4.17 12.91
CA THR A 283 16.27 -3.88 13.25
C THR A 283 15.43 -3.63 12.00
N GLU A 284 15.84 -2.71 11.13
CA GLU A 284 15.07 -2.38 9.93
C GLU A 284 15.07 -3.52 8.90
N PRO A 285 16.21 -4.18 8.56
CA PRO A 285 16.19 -5.35 7.69
C PRO A 285 15.29 -6.49 8.21
N ASN A 286 15.28 -6.75 9.52
CA ASN A 286 14.36 -7.72 10.13
C ASN A 286 12.90 -7.28 9.98
N PHE A 287 12.61 -5.98 10.10
CA PHE A 287 11.26 -5.45 9.89
C PHE A 287 10.81 -5.57 8.42
N TRP A 288 11.68 -5.26 7.45
CA TRP A 288 11.41 -5.49 6.03
C TRP A 288 11.13 -6.96 5.74
N GLU A 289 11.87 -7.87 6.37
CA GLU A 289 11.63 -9.31 6.27
C GLU A 289 10.24 -9.71 6.84
N ALA A 290 9.81 -9.06 7.92
CA ALA A 290 8.47 -9.25 8.48
C ALA A 290 7.38 -8.72 7.53
N GLN A 291 7.58 -7.57 6.88
CA GLN A 291 6.68 -7.05 5.85
C GLN A 291 6.58 -8.01 4.65
N GLN A 292 7.69 -8.64 4.25
CA GLN A 292 7.73 -9.57 3.11
C GLN A 292 6.93 -10.85 3.32
N GLN A 293 6.69 -11.29 4.57
CA GLN A 293 5.89 -12.49 4.83
C GLN A 293 4.47 -12.39 4.23
N ILE A 294 3.95 -11.16 4.09
CA ILE A 294 2.61 -10.90 3.54
C ILE A 294 2.52 -11.12 2.03
N LEU A 295 3.65 -11.16 1.32
CA LEU A 295 3.68 -11.57 -0.10
C LEU A 295 3.20 -13.02 -0.31
N ARG A 296 3.15 -13.83 0.75
CA ARG A 296 2.68 -15.22 0.73
C ARG A 296 1.14 -15.33 0.80
N LEU A 297 0.43 -14.23 1.08
CA LEU A 297 -1.03 -14.17 1.00
C LEU A 297 -1.47 -13.91 -0.45
N PRO A 298 -2.63 -14.43 -0.89
CA PRO A 298 -3.15 -14.17 -2.24
C PRO A 298 -3.46 -12.69 -2.42
N ASN A 299 -3.38 -12.20 -3.66
CA ASN A 299 -3.71 -10.83 -4.07
C ASN A 299 -2.98 -9.73 -3.26
N THR A 300 -1.76 -10.00 -2.78
CA THR A 300 -0.90 -8.99 -2.14
C THR A 300 0.28 -8.61 -3.04
N GLY A 301 0.93 -7.49 -2.73
CA GLY A 301 2.14 -7.05 -3.42
C GLY A 301 2.83 -5.95 -2.63
N MET A 302 4.16 -5.93 -2.66
CA MET A 302 4.97 -4.95 -1.95
C MET A 302 5.90 -4.24 -2.93
N ILE A 303 5.99 -2.92 -2.85
CA ILE A 303 7.02 -2.16 -3.56
C ILE A 303 8.26 -1.98 -2.68
N ALA A 304 9.42 -1.95 -3.32
CA ALA A 304 10.68 -1.61 -2.70
C ALA A 304 10.85 -0.08 -2.63
N THR A 305 11.51 0.38 -1.57
CA THR A 305 11.84 1.80 -1.34
C THR A 305 13.31 2.00 -0.98
N SER A 306 14.12 0.95 -1.04
CA SER A 306 15.54 0.95 -0.66
C SER A 306 16.40 1.96 -1.43
N ASP A 307 15.97 2.37 -2.62
CA ASP A 307 16.63 3.33 -3.51
C ASP A 307 15.96 4.72 -3.52
N LEU A 308 14.93 4.91 -2.69
CA LEU A 308 14.10 6.11 -2.64
C LEU A 308 14.43 6.96 -1.41
N ASN A 309 15.70 7.00 -1.01
CA ASN A 309 16.17 7.83 0.09
C ASN A 309 17.53 8.50 -0.24
N ASP A 310 17.61 9.82 -0.02
CA ASP A 310 18.83 10.62 -0.22
C ASP A 310 19.63 10.82 1.07
N ASN A 311 19.02 10.53 2.23
CA ASN A 311 19.55 10.77 3.56
C ASN A 311 19.01 9.75 4.57
N GLY A 312 19.87 8.86 5.08
CA GLY A 312 19.52 7.86 6.10
C GLY A 312 18.95 8.43 7.41
N ALA A 313 19.12 9.73 7.68
CA ALA A 313 18.53 10.39 8.85
C ALA A 313 17.13 10.97 8.59
N ASP A 314 16.58 10.85 7.38
CA ASP A 314 15.23 11.32 7.04
C ASP A 314 14.21 10.17 7.03
N LEU A 315 13.36 10.12 8.06
CA LEU A 315 12.28 9.14 8.16
C LEU A 315 11.17 9.36 7.11
N HIS A 316 11.11 10.54 6.49
CA HIS A 316 10.05 10.93 5.55
C HIS A 316 10.61 11.31 4.18
N PRO A 317 11.27 10.37 3.46
CA PRO A 317 11.98 10.69 2.24
C PRO A 317 11.07 11.23 1.15
N THR A 318 11.66 11.98 0.23
CA THR A 318 10.94 12.92 -0.65
C THR A 318 10.25 12.29 -1.85
N TYR A 319 10.65 11.09 -2.28
CA TYR A 319 10.26 10.40 -3.53
C TYR A 319 8.81 9.85 -3.58
N LYS A 320 7.84 10.58 -3.03
CA LYS A 320 6.44 10.13 -2.91
C LYS A 320 5.76 9.91 -4.27
N TRP A 321 6.20 10.59 -5.33
CA TRP A 321 5.71 10.33 -6.69
C TRP A 321 6.12 8.96 -7.20
N GLU A 322 7.37 8.55 -6.97
CA GLU A 322 7.87 7.24 -7.39
C GLU A 322 7.24 6.12 -6.55
N VAL A 323 6.99 6.36 -5.26
CA VAL A 323 6.20 5.42 -4.42
C VAL A 323 4.80 5.22 -5.01
N GLY A 324 4.09 6.30 -5.36
CA GLY A 324 2.78 6.23 -6.01
C GLY A 324 2.82 5.50 -7.36
N ARG A 325 3.82 5.81 -8.21
CA ARG A 325 4.04 5.17 -9.50
C ARG A 325 4.28 3.67 -9.36
N ARG A 326 5.16 3.23 -8.46
CA ARG A 326 5.46 1.80 -8.24
C ARG A 326 4.24 1.03 -7.76
N LEU A 327 3.41 1.62 -6.88
CA LEU A 327 2.14 1.02 -6.48
C LEU A 327 1.18 0.89 -7.67
N ALA A 328 1.14 1.89 -8.56
CA ALA A 328 0.32 1.85 -9.76
C ALA A 328 0.80 0.78 -10.74
N LEU A 329 2.12 0.62 -10.93
CA LEU A 329 2.67 -0.49 -11.72
C LEU A 329 2.23 -1.85 -11.18
N LEU A 330 2.29 -2.07 -9.85
CA LEU A 330 1.77 -3.31 -9.24
C LEU A 330 0.30 -3.53 -9.56
N ALA A 331 -0.53 -2.50 -9.46
CA ALA A 331 -1.96 -2.60 -9.77
C ALA A 331 -2.20 -2.89 -11.26
N LEU A 332 -1.51 -2.19 -12.17
CA LEU A 332 -1.56 -2.41 -13.61
C LEU A 332 -1.19 -3.86 -13.97
N GLY A 333 -0.09 -4.37 -13.41
CA GLY A 333 0.36 -5.74 -13.65
C GLY A 333 -0.53 -6.82 -13.02
N LYS A 334 -0.89 -6.67 -11.73
CA LYS A 334 -1.54 -7.75 -10.96
C LYS A 334 -3.06 -7.63 -10.84
N THR A 335 -3.62 -6.42 -10.87
CA THR A 335 -5.09 -6.21 -10.81
C THR A 335 -5.69 -6.12 -12.21
N TYR A 336 -5.05 -5.37 -13.10
CA TYR A 336 -5.55 -5.12 -14.46
C TYR A 336 -4.94 -6.05 -15.51
N ASN A 337 -4.04 -6.96 -15.11
CA ASN A 337 -3.40 -7.96 -15.97
C ASN A 337 -2.69 -7.35 -17.20
N GLN A 338 -2.21 -6.10 -17.09
CA GLN A 338 -1.41 -5.50 -18.15
C GLN A 338 -0.05 -6.21 -18.23
N LYS A 339 0.39 -6.51 -19.45
CA LYS A 339 1.71 -7.10 -19.72
C LYS A 339 2.80 -6.03 -19.62
N ILE A 340 3.08 -5.61 -18.40
CA ILE A 340 4.10 -4.60 -18.09
C ILE A 340 5.08 -5.10 -17.03
N ASP A 341 6.18 -4.38 -16.95
CA ASP A 341 7.17 -4.49 -15.91
C ASP A 341 6.66 -3.80 -14.63
N PHE A 342 6.38 -4.59 -13.58
CA PHE A 342 5.78 -4.07 -12.34
C PHE A 342 6.54 -4.42 -11.06
N SER A 343 7.60 -5.23 -11.16
CA SER A 343 8.42 -5.62 -10.01
C SER A 343 9.87 -5.81 -10.42
N GLY A 344 10.78 -5.53 -9.49
CA GLY A 344 12.18 -5.94 -9.56
C GLY A 344 12.35 -7.39 -9.08
N PRO A 345 13.59 -7.90 -8.99
CA PRO A 345 13.85 -9.28 -8.61
C PRO A 345 13.33 -9.59 -7.20
N LEU A 346 12.57 -10.68 -7.07
CA LEU A 346 12.10 -11.20 -5.78
C LEU A 346 12.74 -12.56 -5.50
N TYR A 347 13.44 -12.68 -4.38
CA TYR A 347 14.12 -13.91 -4.00
C TYR A 347 13.13 -15.09 -3.87
N LYS A 348 13.51 -16.25 -4.43
CA LYS A 348 12.69 -17.47 -4.41
C LYS A 348 13.38 -18.63 -3.71
N THR A 349 14.59 -18.99 -4.15
CA THR A 349 15.33 -20.15 -3.64
C THR A 349 16.83 -19.96 -3.78
N VAL A 350 17.60 -20.62 -2.93
CA VAL A 350 19.05 -20.76 -3.05
C VAL A 350 19.45 -22.24 -3.09
N ALA A 351 20.49 -22.57 -3.86
CA ALA A 351 21.20 -23.83 -3.78
C ALA A 351 22.70 -23.54 -3.57
N PHE A 352 23.30 -24.15 -2.56
CA PHE A 352 24.74 -24.04 -2.30
C PHE A 352 25.47 -25.20 -2.98
N LYS A 353 26.38 -24.89 -3.92
CA LYS A 353 27.15 -25.88 -4.71
C LYS A 353 28.53 -25.33 -5.02
N ASN A 354 29.56 -26.19 -4.93
CA ASN A 354 30.92 -25.88 -5.37
C ASN A 354 31.40 -24.48 -4.95
N ASN A 355 31.39 -24.17 -3.65
CA ASN A 355 31.74 -22.86 -3.04
C ASN A 355 30.86 -21.65 -3.39
N MET A 356 29.75 -21.84 -4.09
CA MET A 356 28.86 -20.75 -4.52
C MET A 356 27.43 -20.95 -4.03
N ALA A 357 26.70 -19.85 -3.94
CA ALA A 357 25.25 -19.82 -3.81
C ALA A 357 24.63 -19.50 -5.18
N ILE A 358 23.73 -20.37 -5.64
CA ILE A 358 23.03 -20.26 -6.92
C ILE A 358 21.57 -19.93 -6.62
N MET A 359 21.11 -18.75 -7.03
CA MET A 359 19.85 -18.17 -6.57
C MET A 359 18.88 -17.92 -7.72
N ASN A 360 17.62 -18.28 -7.48
CA ASN A 360 16.50 -18.03 -8.39
C ASN A 360 15.65 -16.88 -7.85
N PHE A 361 15.10 -16.11 -8.79
CA PHE A 361 14.28 -14.95 -8.51
C PHE A 361 13.05 -14.94 -9.42
N ASP A 362 11.92 -14.48 -8.90
CA ASP A 362 10.82 -14.03 -9.76
C ASP A 362 11.16 -12.63 -10.31
N TYR A 363 10.64 -12.31 -11.50
CA TYR A 363 10.82 -11.01 -12.20
C TYR A 363 12.26 -10.61 -12.55
N LEU A 364 13.21 -11.54 -12.47
CA LEU A 364 14.57 -11.34 -12.95
C LEU A 364 14.61 -11.50 -14.48
N LYS A 365 14.94 -10.42 -15.20
CA LYS A 365 15.31 -10.50 -16.61
C LYS A 365 16.79 -10.84 -16.74
N PRO A 366 17.21 -11.56 -17.80
CA PRO A 366 18.61 -11.75 -18.10
C PRO A 366 19.25 -10.38 -18.39
N ILE A 367 20.07 -9.88 -17.46
CA ILE A 367 20.91 -8.71 -17.69
C ILE A 367 22.31 -9.25 -17.97
N ALA A 368 22.81 -9.04 -19.18
CA ALA A 368 24.13 -9.51 -19.56
C ALA A 368 25.22 -8.63 -18.94
N GLY A 369 26.21 -9.26 -18.29
CA GLY A 369 27.54 -8.69 -18.09
C GLY A 369 27.75 -7.67 -16.96
N SER A 370 26.74 -7.36 -16.13
CA SER A 370 26.94 -6.44 -14.99
C SER A 370 27.25 -7.18 -13.69
N THR A 371 28.32 -6.75 -13.02
CA THR A 371 28.59 -7.11 -11.61
C THR A 371 27.51 -6.50 -10.73
N ILE A 372 26.91 -7.33 -9.86
CA ILE A 372 25.93 -6.87 -8.88
C ILE A 372 26.62 -6.67 -7.53
N THR A 373 26.32 -5.57 -6.87
CA THR A 373 26.82 -5.19 -5.54
C THR A 373 25.71 -5.30 -4.49
N GLY A 374 26.09 -5.25 -3.20
CA GLY A 374 25.14 -5.32 -2.08
C GLY A 374 24.90 -6.73 -1.53
N PHE A 375 25.63 -7.74 -2.04
CA PHE A 375 25.57 -9.11 -1.54
C PHE A 375 26.63 -9.37 -0.46
N THR A 376 26.23 -10.07 0.60
CA THR A 376 27.14 -10.68 1.57
C THR A 376 26.84 -12.17 1.72
N ILE A 377 27.87 -12.96 2.06
CA ILE A 377 27.80 -14.43 2.16
C ILE A 377 28.49 -14.89 3.44
N ALA A 378 27.96 -15.94 4.06
CA ALA A 378 28.50 -16.51 5.31
C ALA A 378 28.58 -18.04 5.23
N GLY A 379 29.53 -18.61 5.97
CA GLY A 379 29.61 -20.05 6.24
C GLY A 379 28.77 -20.45 7.45
N SER A 380 29.07 -21.60 8.03
CA SER A 380 28.36 -22.10 9.23
C SER A 380 28.60 -21.26 10.49
N ASP A 381 29.62 -20.40 10.51
CA ASP A 381 29.94 -19.51 11.61
C ASP A 381 29.04 -18.25 11.66
N GLY A 382 28.22 -18.04 10.63
CA GLY A 382 27.32 -16.89 10.53
C GLY A 382 28.03 -15.54 10.30
N ARG A 383 29.34 -15.53 10.01
CA ARG A 383 30.09 -14.29 9.75
C ARG A 383 29.95 -13.90 8.29
N PHE A 384 29.19 -12.83 8.04
CA PHE A 384 28.94 -12.34 6.68
C PHE A 384 30.11 -11.49 6.18
N VAL A 385 30.62 -11.82 4.99
CA VAL A 385 31.62 -11.04 4.25
C VAL A 385 31.05 -10.58 2.92
N VAL A 386 31.61 -9.52 2.33
CA VAL A 386 31.20 -9.04 1.01
C VAL A 386 31.40 -10.14 -0.04
N ALA A 387 30.42 -10.31 -0.92
CA ALA A 387 30.41 -11.35 -1.93
C ALA A 387 30.42 -10.75 -3.35
N LYS A 388 31.03 -11.47 -4.28
CA LYS A 388 30.87 -11.20 -5.72
C LYS A 388 29.55 -11.82 -6.18
N ALA A 389 28.75 -11.06 -6.92
CA ALA A 389 27.50 -11.54 -7.49
C ALA A 389 27.40 -11.21 -8.99
N ASN A 390 26.97 -12.18 -9.80
CA ASN A 390 26.77 -12.01 -11.25
C ASN A 390 25.51 -12.75 -11.71
N ILE A 391 24.87 -12.25 -12.77
CA ILE A 391 23.76 -12.96 -13.42
C ILE A 391 24.33 -13.88 -14.49
N LYS A 392 24.00 -15.17 -14.40
CA LYS A 392 24.31 -16.18 -15.42
C LYS A 392 23.09 -17.07 -15.64
N GLU A 393 22.67 -17.20 -16.90
CA GLU A 393 21.56 -18.09 -17.29
C GLU A 393 20.27 -17.86 -16.47
N GLY A 394 19.93 -16.59 -16.21
CA GLY A 394 18.74 -16.22 -15.43
C GLY A 394 18.84 -16.50 -13.93
N LYS A 395 20.04 -16.78 -13.41
CA LYS A 395 20.31 -17.00 -11.98
C LYS A 395 21.33 -16.00 -11.47
N VAL A 396 21.27 -15.67 -10.19
CA VAL A 396 22.33 -14.92 -9.52
C VAL A 396 23.29 -15.92 -8.87
N ILE A 397 24.57 -15.81 -9.21
CA ILE A 397 25.65 -16.63 -8.65
C ILE A 397 26.43 -15.75 -7.68
N VAL A 398 26.47 -16.15 -6.41
CA VAL A 398 27.11 -15.40 -5.33
C VAL A 398 28.24 -16.23 -4.72
N SER A 399 29.42 -15.65 -4.56
CA SER A 399 30.60 -16.34 -4.02
C SER A 399 31.58 -15.40 -3.33
N SER A 400 32.35 -15.91 -2.37
CA SER A 400 33.52 -15.23 -1.81
C SER A 400 34.69 -16.20 -1.67
N LYS A 401 35.92 -15.72 -1.91
CA LYS A 401 37.15 -16.51 -1.67
C LYS A 401 37.34 -16.85 -0.18
N GLU A 402 36.77 -16.04 0.70
CA GLU A 402 36.85 -16.21 2.16
C GLU A 402 35.87 -17.28 2.67
N ILE A 403 34.83 -17.61 1.89
CA ILE A 403 33.75 -18.53 2.30
C ILE A 403 33.73 -19.74 1.34
N PRO A 404 34.55 -20.77 1.58
CA PRO A 404 34.61 -21.96 0.73
C PRO A 404 33.35 -22.85 0.86
N ASN A 405 32.63 -22.75 1.98
CA ASN A 405 31.46 -23.56 2.31
C ASN A 405 30.26 -22.67 2.68
N PRO A 406 29.64 -21.98 1.71
CA PRO A 406 28.56 -21.04 2.00
C PRO A 406 27.31 -21.72 2.54
N LYS A 407 26.65 -21.05 3.50
CA LYS A 407 25.40 -21.48 4.15
C LYS A 407 24.30 -20.43 4.13
N ALA A 408 24.66 -19.14 3.99
CA ALA A 408 23.70 -18.07 3.93
C ALA A 408 24.18 -16.93 3.01
N VAL A 409 23.23 -16.26 2.35
CA VAL A 409 23.44 -15.05 1.56
C VAL A 409 22.46 -13.98 2.02
N ARG A 410 22.91 -12.73 2.06
CA ARG A 410 22.11 -11.53 2.28
C ARG A 410 22.27 -10.57 1.09
N TYR A 411 21.20 -9.83 0.78
CA TYR A 411 21.24 -8.72 -0.17
C TYR A 411 20.69 -7.46 0.50
N ASN A 412 21.44 -6.36 0.44
CA ASN A 412 21.06 -5.05 0.99
C ASN A 412 20.55 -5.12 2.44
N TRP A 413 21.15 -5.99 3.25
CA TRP A 413 20.76 -6.23 4.64
C TRP A 413 21.42 -5.20 5.57
N THR A 414 20.96 -3.95 5.47
CA THR A 414 21.46 -2.80 6.25
C THR A 414 20.45 -1.65 6.17
N GLU A 415 20.50 -0.73 7.14
CA GLU A 415 19.68 0.49 7.20
C GLU A 415 19.97 1.49 6.06
N ASN A 416 21.13 1.37 5.40
CA ASN A 416 21.53 2.24 4.29
C ASN A 416 21.98 1.42 3.06
N PRO A 417 21.03 0.75 2.38
CA PRO A 417 21.35 -0.13 1.27
C PRO A 417 21.86 0.66 0.05
N SER A 418 22.91 0.16 -0.60
CA SER A 418 23.55 0.79 -1.76
C SER A 418 23.78 -0.16 -2.94
N GLY A 419 23.26 -1.39 -2.84
CA GLY A 419 23.35 -2.39 -3.91
C GLY A 419 22.65 -1.96 -5.19
N ASN A 420 23.18 -2.40 -6.33
CA ASN A 420 22.72 -2.06 -7.67
C ASN A 420 21.89 -3.16 -8.34
N PHE A 421 21.22 -4.04 -7.57
CA PHE A 421 20.44 -5.13 -8.14
C PHE A 421 19.05 -4.65 -8.57
N TYR A 422 18.90 -4.42 -9.87
CA TYR A 422 17.64 -4.03 -10.50
C TYR A 422 17.26 -5.02 -11.60
N SER A 423 15.98 -5.09 -11.89
CA SER A 423 15.40 -5.69 -13.10
C SER A 423 14.17 -4.86 -13.45
N ASN A 424 13.82 -4.75 -14.73
CA ASN A 424 12.59 -4.04 -15.14
C ASN A 424 12.55 -2.56 -14.70
N GLY A 425 13.72 -1.93 -14.50
CA GLY A 425 13.82 -0.57 -13.96
C GLY A 425 13.42 -0.44 -12.48
N LEU A 426 13.28 -1.55 -11.75
CA LEU A 426 12.86 -1.61 -10.36
C LEU A 426 13.88 -2.39 -9.51
N PRO A 427 14.17 -1.97 -8.27
CA PRO A 427 15.16 -2.62 -7.43
C PRO A 427 14.63 -3.95 -6.88
N ALA A 428 15.55 -4.86 -6.57
CA ALA A 428 15.25 -6.04 -5.77
C ALA A 428 14.93 -5.64 -4.33
N LEU A 429 14.02 -6.39 -3.69
CA LEU A 429 13.82 -6.26 -2.24
C LEU A 429 15.05 -6.80 -1.50
N PRO A 430 15.50 -6.17 -0.40
CA PRO A 430 16.43 -6.76 0.55
C PRO A 430 15.95 -8.13 1.05
N PHE A 431 16.85 -9.09 1.24
CA PHE A 431 16.49 -10.41 1.77
C PHE A 431 17.69 -11.12 2.41
N ARG A 432 17.40 -12.21 3.12
CA ARG A 432 18.37 -13.25 3.48
C ARG A 432 17.84 -14.63 3.12
N THR A 433 18.74 -15.56 2.83
CA THR A 433 18.35 -16.93 2.43
C THR A 433 17.97 -17.82 3.61
N ASP A 434 18.37 -17.44 4.82
CA ASP A 434 18.16 -18.13 6.10
C ASP A 434 17.06 -17.45 6.95
N ASN A 435 16.00 -16.98 6.29
CA ASN A 435 14.89 -16.26 6.91
C ASN A 435 14.13 -17.16 7.93
N PRO A 436 14.22 -16.89 9.25
CA PRO A 436 13.55 -17.68 10.27
C PRO A 436 12.03 -17.45 10.30
N LEU A 437 11.54 -16.32 9.79
CA LEU A 437 10.11 -15.99 9.79
C LEU A 437 9.32 -16.87 8.82
N THR A 438 9.96 -17.45 7.80
CA THR A 438 9.28 -18.31 6.83
C THR A 438 8.60 -19.52 7.50
N SER A 439 9.25 -20.13 8.50
CA SER A 439 8.69 -21.26 9.26
C SER A 439 7.79 -20.83 10.42
N GLN A 440 8.00 -19.63 10.98
CA GLN A 440 7.21 -19.09 12.10
C GLN A 440 5.87 -18.48 11.64
N PHE A 441 5.83 -17.93 10.44
CA PHE A 441 4.64 -17.27 9.89
C PHE A 441 3.75 -18.24 9.12
N LYS A 442 2.51 -18.38 9.59
CA LYS A 442 1.45 -19.16 8.94
C LYS A 442 0.62 -18.23 8.03
N ALA A 443 0.92 -18.28 6.74
CA ALA A 443 0.22 -17.48 5.73
C ALA A 443 -1.24 -17.91 5.53
N ASN A 444 -1.53 -19.20 5.71
CA ASN A 444 -2.86 -19.79 5.59
C ASN A 444 -3.56 -19.90 6.95
#